data_AF-A0A7D9JVS1-F1
#
_entry.id   AF-A0A7D9JVS1-F1
#
_cell.length_a   1.000
_cell.length_b   1.000
_cell.length_c   1.000
_cell.angle_alpha   90.00
_cell.angle_beta   90.00
_cell.angle_gamma   90.00
#
_symmetry.space_group_name_H-M   'P 1'
#
loop_
_entity.id
_entity.type
_entity.pdbx_description
1 polymer ?
#
loop_
_entity_poly.entity_id
_entity_poly.type
_entity_poly.pdbx_seq_one_letter_code
_entity_poly.pdbx_strand_id
1 'polypeptide(L)'
;MEKVSKRKRTYVRGKPLGNDLRSLIIDEVIHSGGNIITREYPGNFSAIAKQFSVHDSTVKNIWSNYCENKTLDPKKKKGGNPSKLHDGDLELIETLTRIRPTISLNELKDDVELYDPKPDGVSISAISRALKQRMPSGLQYSRKKVNKVAIERFTPVNMVYTQMFINYLHSKDPRKLKFFDEAGLKLPHHGTRCYGHAPFFGEAAQAGNVITQRPALEYGDIVVMDNCPTHHYDGEEVLTEFLNEIGIELVYTPTYSPDFNPAEFVFGKIYQD
;
A
#
# COMPACT_ATOMS: atom_id res chain seq x y z
N MET A 1 8.17 -17.08 -24.82
CA MET A 1 7.97 -17.62 -26.18
C MET A 1 9.29 -18.13 -26.71
N GLU A 2 9.32 -19.40 -27.10
CA GLU A 2 10.46 -20.01 -27.78
C GLU A 2 10.57 -19.48 -29.21
N LYS A 3 11.80 -19.30 -29.70
CA LYS A 3 12.08 -18.88 -31.07
C LYS A 3 12.92 -19.95 -31.76
N VAL A 4 12.74 -20.07 -33.06
CA VAL A 4 13.57 -20.94 -33.91
C VAL A 4 14.69 -20.10 -34.51
N SER A 5 15.93 -20.54 -34.34
CA SER A 5 17.10 -19.89 -34.93
C SER A 5 17.25 -20.20 -36.43
N LYS A 6 18.08 -19.45 -37.15
CA LYS A 6 18.42 -19.75 -38.56
C LYS A 6 19.00 -21.15 -38.77
N ARG A 7 19.56 -21.77 -37.72
CA ARG A 7 20.07 -23.15 -37.73
C ARG A 7 19.04 -24.18 -37.24
N LYS A 8 17.74 -23.85 -37.30
CA LYS A 8 16.59 -24.72 -36.94
C LYS A 8 16.54 -25.19 -35.48
N ARG A 9 17.38 -24.66 -34.59
CA ARG A 9 17.34 -24.93 -33.14
C ARG A 9 16.37 -24.00 -32.42
N THR A 10 15.59 -24.53 -31.48
CA THR A 10 14.76 -23.73 -30.55
C THR A 10 15.61 -23.07 -29.46
N TYR A 11 15.26 -21.85 -29.08
CA TYR A 11 15.91 -21.11 -28.00
C TYR A 11 14.97 -20.10 -27.34
N VAL A 12 15.29 -19.73 -26.10
CA VAL A 12 14.59 -18.66 -25.38
C VAL A 12 15.48 -17.42 -25.36
N ARG A 13 14.96 -16.29 -25.90
CA ARG A 13 15.71 -15.01 -25.92
C ARG A 13 16.11 -14.61 -24.49
N GLY A 14 17.39 -14.31 -24.29
CA GLY A 14 17.91 -13.83 -23.01
C GLY A 14 18.25 -14.93 -21.99
N LYS A 15 18.02 -16.21 -22.33
CA LYS A 15 18.48 -17.37 -21.56
C LYS A 15 19.76 -17.97 -22.18
N PRO A 16 20.73 -18.42 -21.36
CA PRO A 16 21.93 -19.08 -21.83
C PRO A 16 21.63 -20.46 -22.43
N LEU A 17 22.61 -21.02 -23.13
CA LEU A 17 22.58 -22.41 -23.58
C LEU A 17 22.54 -23.35 -22.36
N GLY A 18 21.77 -24.44 -22.41
CA GLY A 18 21.69 -25.41 -21.32
C GLY A 18 23.04 -26.07 -21.04
N ASN A 19 23.27 -26.46 -19.79
CA ASN A 19 24.55 -27.03 -19.35
C ASN A 19 24.89 -28.32 -20.11
N ASP A 20 23.92 -29.18 -20.40
CA ASP A 20 24.12 -30.42 -21.15
C ASP A 20 24.72 -30.17 -22.53
N LEU A 21 24.15 -29.22 -23.28
CA LEU A 21 24.66 -28.89 -24.61
C LEU A 21 26.01 -28.18 -24.55
N ARG A 22 26.28 -27.41 -23.48
CA ARG A 22 27.59 -26.80 -23.26
C ARG A 22 28.65 -27.85 -22.96
N SER A 23 28.32 -28.88 -22.19
CA SER A 23 29.18 -30.05 -21.95
C SER A 23 29.49 -30.75 -23.26
N LEU A 24 28.46 -31.15 -24.02
CA LEU A 24 28.64 -31.84 -25.30
C LEU A 24 29.50 -31.05 -26.30
N ILE A 25 29.34 -29.73 -26.35
CA ILE A 25 30.18 -28.86 -27.18
C ILE A 25 31.64 -28.89 -26.71
N ILE A 26 31.89 -28.85 -25.41
CA ILE A 26 33.26 -28.89 -24.86
C ILE A 26 33.89 -30.25 -25.07
N ASP A 27 33.15 -31.32 -24.83
CA ASP A 27 33.59 -32.70 -25.01
C ASP A 27 33.99 -32.95 -26.48
N GLU A 28 33.21 -32.44 -27.43
CA GLU A 28 33.53 -32.51 -28.86
C GLU A 28 34.78 -31.70 -29.23
N VAL A 29 34.94 -30.50 -28.66
CA VAL A 29 36.15 -29.68 -28.90
C VAL A 29 37.40 -30.38 -28.36
N ILE A 30 37.31 -31.02 -27.19
CA ILE A 30 38.41 -31.79 -26.59
C ILE A 30 38.70 -33.03 -27.45
N HIS A 31 37.67 -33.77 -27.85
CA HIS A 31 37.79 -34.95 -28.71
C HIS A 31 38.45 -34.61 -30.05
N SER A 32 38.13 -33.43 -30.60
CA SER A 32 38.72 -32.88 -31.83
C SER A 32 40.10 -32.25 -31.64
N GLY A 33 40.79 -32.49 -30.52
CA GLY A 33 42.17 -32.06 -30.28
C GLY A 33 42.32 -30.68 -29.61
N GLY A 34 41.26 -30.14 -29.00
CA GLY A 34 41.32 -28.90 -28.24
C GLY A 34 42.14 -29.04 -26.95
N ASN A 35 43.14 -28.19 -26.78
CA ASN A 35 44.00 -28.19 -25.60
C ASN A 35 43.54 -27.12 -24.60
N ILE A 36 43.05 -27.59 -23.44
CA ILE A 36 42.48 -26.71 -22.40
C ILE A 36 43.57 -25.87 -21.69
N ILE A 37 44.84 -26.28 -21.75
CA ILE A 37 45.98 -25.58 -21.11
C ILE A 37 46.48 -24.47 -22.03
N THR A 38 46.79 -24.80 -23.29
CA THR A 38 47.26 -23.80 -24.28
C THR A 38 46.12 -22.93 -24.81
N ARG A 39 44.86 -23.32 -24.57
CA ARG A 39 43.62 -22.71 -25.07
C ARG A 39 43.44 -22.82 -26.58
N GLU A 40 44.34 -23.54 -27.23
CA GLU A 40 44.35 -23.72 -28.67
C GLU A 40 43.38 -24.81 -29.09
N TYR A 41 42.74 -24.59 -30.23
CA TYR A 41 41.94 -25.59 -30.90
C TYR A 41 42.36 -25.64 -32.37
N PRO A 42 42.96 -26.75 -32.84
CA PRO A 42 43.47 -26.85 -34.20
C PRO A 42 42.37 -27.08 -35.24
N GLY A 43 41.16 -27.46 -34.80
CA GLY A 43 40.03 -27.74 -35.68
C GLY A 43 39.17 -26.52 -36.02
N ASN A 44 38.05 -26.76 -36.71
CA ASN A 44 37.16 -25.70 -37.18
C ASN A 44 35.92 -25.57 -36.28
N PHE A 45 35.79 -24.44 -35.56
CA PHE A 45 34.62 -24.15 -34.71
C PHE A 45 33.30 -24.12 -35.49
N SER A 46 33.31 -23.80 -36.79
CA SER A 46 32.12 -23.81 -37.64
C SER A 46 31.55 -25.22 -37.83
N ALA A 47 32.42 -26.25 -37.89
CA ALA A 47 32.02 -27.64 -38.04
C ALA A 47 31.26 -28.13 -36.79
N ILE A 48 31.83 -27.90 -35.60
CA ILE A 48 31.20 -28.19 -34.31
C ILE A 48 29.88 -27.42 -34.17
N ALA A 49 29.89 -26.14 -34.55
CA ALA A 49 28.68 -25.31 -34.50
C ALA A 49 27.57 -25.81 -35.42
N LYS A 50 27.90 -26.44 -36.56
CA LYS A 50 26.93 -27.06 -37.47
C LYS A 50 26.34 -28.34 -36.86
N GLN A 51 27.17 -29.18 -36.24
CA GLN A 51 26.75 -30.40 -35.53
C GLN A 51 25.72 -30.10 -34.43
N PHE A 52 26.00 -29.10 -33.58
CA PHE A 52 25.10 -28.74 -32.47
C PHE A 52 24.05 -27.68 -32.82
N SER A 53 23.98 -27.24 -34.10
CA SER A 53 23.04 -26.23 -34.57
C SER A 53 23.06 -24.91 -33.76
N VAL A 54 24.26 -24.52 -33.29
CA VAL A 54 24.54 -23.25 -32.58
C VAL A 54 25.37 -22.32 -33.46
N HIS A 55 25.54 -21.05 -33.10
CA HIS A 55 26.44 -20.14 -33.85
C HIS A 55 27.91 -20.47 -33.53
N ASP A 56 28.83 -20.29 -34.48
CA ASP A 56 30.28 -20.55 -34.29
C ASP A 56 30.87 -19.69 -33.16
N SER A 57 30.48 -18.42 -33.09
CA SER A 57 30.84 -17.54 -31.97
C SER A 57 30.35 -18.07 -30.61
N THR A 58 29.26 -18.84 -30.56
CA THR A 58 28.77 -19.46 -29.32
C THR A 58 29.72 -20.57 -28.86
N VAL A 59 30.17 -21.43 -29.78
CA VAL A 59 31.16 -22.47 -29.49
C VAL A 59 32.47 -21.84 -29.03
N LYS A 60 32.98 -20.84 -29.76
CA LYS A 60 34.20 -20.11 -29.41
C LYS A 60 34.13 -19.48 -28.01
N ASN A 61 33.00 -18.84 -27.67
CA ASN A 61 32.79 -18.22 -26.37
C ASN A 61 32.66 -19.25 -25.23
N ILE A 62 32.02 -20.40 -25.48
CA ILE A 62 31.92 -21.50 -24.52
C ILE A 62 33.31 -22.07 -24.25
N TRP A 63 34.08 -22.38 -25.31
CA TRP A 63 35.43 -22.91 -25.22
C TRP A 63 36.37 -21.96 -24.48
N SER A 64 36.39 -20.67 -24.86
CA SER A 64 37.19 -19.65 -24.19
C SER A 64 36.83 -19.50 -22.72
N ASN A 65 35.53 -19.48 -22.36
CA ASN A 65 35.10 -19.41 -20.97
C ASN A 65 35.51 -20.66 -20.17
N TYR A 66 35.42 -21.84 -20.78
CA TYR A 66 35.82 -23.09 -20.13
C TYR A 66 37.33 -23.17 -19.94
N CYS A 67 38.13 -22.74 -20.92
CA CYS A 67 39.57 -22.65 -20.80
C CYS A 67 40.01 -21.67 -19.69
N GLU A 68 39.34 -20.52 -19.57
CA GLU A 68 39.62 -19.49 -18.56
C GLU A 68 39.19 -19.90 -17.15
N ASN A 69 37.95 -20.36 -16.99
CA ASN A 69 37.29 -20.45 -15.68
C ASN A 69 36.99 -21.89 -15.25
N LYS A 70 37.31 -22.89 -16.10
CA LYS A 70 37.01 -24.33 -15.87
C LYS A 70 35.56 -24.60 -15.47
N THR A 71 34.63 -23.77 -15.95
CA THR A 71 33.20 -23.86 -15.61
C THR A 71 32.35 -23.99 -16.87
N LEU A 72 31.30 -24.80 -16.74
CA LEU A 72 30.22 -24.87 -17.71
C LEU A 72 29.26 -23.70 -17.55
N ASP A 73 29.28 -22.96 -16.44
CA ASP A 73 28.31 -21.90 -16.21
C ASP A 73 28.50 -20.73 -17.18
N PRO A 74 27.41 -20.11 -17.64
CA PRO A 74 27.47 -18.89 -18.43
C PRO A 74 28.05 -17.74 -17.59
N LYS A 75 28.83 -16.86 -18.22
CA LYS A 75 29.29 -15.62 -17.57
C LYS A 75 28.08 -14.86 -17.02
N LYS A 76 28.15 -14.43 -15.74
CA LYS A 76 27.11 -13.61 -15.11
C LYS A 76 26.86 -12.39 -16.00
N LYS A 77 25.59 -12.06 -16.24
CA LYS A 77 25.25 -10.82 -16.93
C LYS A 77 25.90 -9.67 -16.17
N LYS A 78 26.66 -8.82 -16.86
CA LYS A 78 27.11 -7.56 -16.27
C LYS A 78 25.87 -6.84 -15.76
N GLY A 79 25.88 -6.45 -14.49
CA GLY A 79 24.80 -5.71 -13.86
C GLY A 79 24.57 -4.37 -14.56
N GLY A 80 23.47 -3.70 -14.20
CA GLY A 80 23.24 -2.33 -14.66
C GLY A 80 24.29 -1.35 -14.11
N ASN A 81 24.15 -0.08 -14.47
CA ASN A 81 25.02 0.97 -13.97
C ASN A 81 25.04 0.97 -12.42
N PRO A 82 26.21 1.22 -11.80
CA PRO A 82 26.30 1.35 -10.35
C PRO A 82 25.35 2.44 -9.85
N SER A 83 24.80 2.24 -8.66
CA SER A 83 23.92 3.24 -8.05
C SER A 83 24.67 4.55 -7.80
N LYS A 84 24.00 5.67 -8.06
CA LYS A 84 24.47 7.03 -7.67
C LYS A 84 24.31 7.33 -6.18
N LEU A 85 23.45 6.57 -5.49
CA LEU A 85 23.24 6.64 -4.04
C LEU A 85 24.24 5.72 -3.35
N HIS A 86 25.11 6.31 -2.53
CA HIS A 86 26.09 5.65 -1.66
C HIS A 86 25.47 5.31 -0.31
N ASP A 87 26.20 4.57 0.55
CA ASP A 87 25.67 4.11 1.84
C ASP A 87 25.27 5.27 2.76
N GLY A 88 26.04 6.35 2.79
CA GLY A 88 25.69 7.57 3.54
C GLY A 88 24.39 8.23 3.05
N ASP A 89 24.12 8.24 1.74
CA ASP A 89 22.85 8.75 1.20
C ASP A 89 21.67 7.89 1.67
N LEU A 90 21.87 6.58 1.74
CA LEU A 90 20.83 5.63 2.15
C LEU A 90 20.53 5.77 3.65
N GLU A 91 21.55 5.99 4.47
CA GLU A 91 21.41 6.30 5.90
C GLU A 91 20.65 7.60 6.12
N LEU A 92 20.98 8.65 5.37
CA LEU A 92 20.27 9.93 5.40
C LEU A 92 18.80 9.76 5.01
N ILE A 93 18.53 9.11 3.87
CA ILE A 93 17.17 8.84 3.39
C ILE A 93 16.36 8.07 4.45
N GLU A 94 16.96 7.03 5.04
CA GLU A 94 16.28 6.22 6.04
C GLU A 94 15.98 7.03 7.31
N THR A 95 16.95 7.83 7.77
CA THR A 95 16.81 8.68 8.96
C THR A 95 15.71 9.72 8.77
N LEU A 96 15.72 10.44 7.64
CA LEU A 96 14.70 11.45 7.32
C LEU A 96 13.31 10.82 7.21
N THR A 97 13.20 9.64 6.60
CA THR A 97 11.92 8.92 6.48
C THR A 97 11.38 8.47 7.83
N ARG A 98 12.25 8.13 8.79
CA ARG A 98 11.85 7.76 10.15
C ARG A 98 11.42 8.97 10.98
N ILE A 99 12.14 10.08 10.88
CA ILE A 99 11.82 11.32 11.61
C ILE A 99 10.57 11.97 11.05
N ARG A 100 10.42 11.96 9.72
CA ARG A 100 9.30 12.57 9.01
C ARG A 100 8.68 11.58 8.01
N PRO A 101 7.78 10.70 8.47
CA PRO A 101 7.16 9.67 7.62
C PRO A 101 6.35 10.21 6.43
N THR A 102 5.97 11.48 6.45
CA THR A 102 5.22 12.16 5.39
C THR A 102 6.11 12.82 4.33
N ILE A 103 7.44 12.71 4.45
CA ILE A 103 8.39 13.29 3.51
C ILE A 103 8.14 12.84 2.07
N SER A 104 8.12 13.79 1.15
CA SER A 104 7.97 13.52 -0.27
C SER A 104 9.30 13.05 -0.89
N LEU A 105 9.22 12.41 -2.06
CA LEU A 105 10.41 11.97 -2.79
C LEU A 105 11.24 13.15 -3.31
N ASN A 106 10.59 14.31 -3.56
CA ASN A 106 11.29 15.51 -3.99
C ASN A 106 12.07 16.12 -2.83
N GLU A 107 11.46 16.22 -1.65
CA GLU A 107 12.18 16.70 -0.47
C GLU A 107 13.36 15.79 -0.13
N LEU A 108 13.19 14.45 -0.17
CA LEU A 108 14.32 13.53 0.00
C LEU A 108 15.41 13.72 -1.06
N LYS A 109 15.05 14.08 -2.29
CA LYS A 109 16.01 14.36 -3.35
C LYS A 109 16.80 15.63 -3.05
N ASP A 110 16.09 16.67 -2.67
CA ASP A 110 16.66 17.97 -2.38
C ASP A 110 17.57 17.87 -1.14
N ASP A 111 17.18 17.10 -0.13
CA ASP A 111 18.01 16.79 1.05
C ASP A 111 19.29 16.03 0.65
N VAL A 112 19.19 14.99 -0.18
CA VAL A 112 20.38 14.25 -0.66
C VAL A 112 21.30 15.15 -1.49
N GLU A 113 20.74 15.96 -2.39
CA GLU A 113 21.54 16.88 -3.22
C GLU A 113 22.16 18.03 -2.42
N LEU A 114 21.57 18.39 -1.28
CA LEU A 114 22.12 19.36 -0.34
C LEU A 114 23.36 18.82 0.41
N TYR A 115 23.32 17.56 0.85
CA TYR A 115 24.41 16.98 1.65
C TYR A 115 25.49 16.28 0.82
N ASP A 116 25.15 15.66 -0.31
CA ASP A 116 26.08 14.99 -1.23
C ASP A 116 25.76 15.36 -2.70
N PRO A 117 26.18 16.56 -3.16
CA PRO A 117 25.84 17.07 -4.48
C PRO A 117 26.42 16.19 -5.59
N LYS A 118 25.53 15.57 -6.37
CA LYS A 118 25.92 14.72 -7.50
C LYS A 118 26.00 15.53 -8.80
N PRO A 119 27.03 15.36 -9.64
CA PRO A 119 27.21 16.14 -10.89
C PRO A 119 26.00 16.11 -11.85
N ASP A 120 25.33 14.96 -11.92
CA ASP A 120 24.15 14.74 -12.78
C ASP A 120 22.83 14.77 -11.99
N GLY A 121 22.88 15.10 -10.69
CA GLY A 121 21.78 14.94 -9.76
C GLY A 121 21.32 13.48 -9.55
N VAL A 122 20.28 13.34 -8.73
CA VAL A 122 19.64 12.06 -8.41
C VAL A 122 18.21 12.06 -8.95
N SER A 123 17.85 11.03 -9.73
CA SER A 123 16.47 10.89 -10.18
C SER A 123 15.53 10.49 -9.03
N ILE A 124 14.30 11.01 -9.02
CA ILE A 124 13.22 10.61 -8.08
C ILE A 124 13.03 9.08 -8.05
N SER A 125 13.16 8.43 -9.21
CA SER A 125 13.07 6.97 -9.33
C SER A 125 14.17 6.23 -8.58
N ALA A 126 15.37 6.80 -8.46
CA ALA A 126 16.47 6.20 -7.71
C ALA A 126 16.14 6.17 -6.20
N ILE A 127 15.62 7.28 -5.67
CA ILE A 127 15.16 7.39 -4.27
C ILE A 127 14.00 6.43 -4.01
N SER A 128 13.01 6.41 -4.90
CA SER A 128 11.87 5.48 -4.77
C SER A 128 12.29 4.01 -4.74
N ARG A 129 13.26 3.61 -5.57
CA ARG A 129 13.81 2.25 -5.57
C ARG A 129 14.64 1.98 -4.31
N ALA A 130 15.41 2.97 -3.85
CA ALA A 130 16.19 2.86 -2.63
C ALA A 130 15.30 2.57 -1.42
N LEU A 131 14.24 3.35 -1.22
CA LEU A 131 13.25 3.15 -0.15
C LEU A 131 12.64 1.75 -0.16
N LYS A 132 12.43 1.16 -1.35
CA LYS A 132 11.80 -0.16 -1.49
C LYS A 132 12.75 -1.34 -1.25
N GLN A 133 14.06 -1.18 -1.44
CA GLN A 133 14.95 -2.33 -1.60
C GLN A 133 16.34 -2.19 -0.99
N ARG A 134 16.75 -0.99 -0.57
CA ARG A 134 18.17 -0.69 -0.29
C ARG A 134 18.40 0.04 1.03
N MET A 135 17.41 0.06 1.92
CA MET A 135 17.59 0.73 3.21
C MET A 135 18.58 -0.06 4.09
N PRO A 136 19.53 0.61 4.78
CA PRO A 136 20.53 -0.05 5.62
C PRO A 136 19.94 -0.98 6.68
N SER A 137 18.77 -0.65 7.24
CA SER A 137 18.08 -1.53 8.18
C SER A 137 17.51 -2.82 7.59
N GLY A 138 17.48 -2.94 6.26
CA GLY A 138 16.77 -4.01 5.56
C GLY A 138 15.25 -3.80 5.46
N LEU A 139 14.71 -2.71 6.02
CA LEU A 139 13.29 -2.38 5.90
C LEU A 139 12.92 -1.98 4.48
N GLN A 140 11.71 -2.36 4.07
CA GLN A 140 11.13 -1.98 2.79
C GLN A 140 10.00 -0.99 3.02
N TYR A 141 10.17 0.23 2.51
CA TYR A 141 9.19 1.29 2.69
C TYR A 141 8.18 1.26 1.56
N SER A 142 6.90 1.11 1.94
CA SER A 142 5.75 1.23 1.04
C SER A 142 5.02 2.54 1.28
N ARG A 143 4.50 3.16 0.22
CA ARG A 143 3.70 4.38 0.34
C ARG A 143 2.27 4.02 0.70
N LYS A 144 1.77 4.57 1.81
CA LYS A 144 0.39 4.42 2.27
C LYS A 144 -0.31 5.77 2.24
N LYS A 145 -1.63 5.75 2.04
CA LYS A 145 -2.45 6.96 2.14
C LYS A 145 -2.51 7.36 3.61
N VAL A 146 -2.21 8.63 3.89
CA VAL A 146 -2.35 9.19 5.24
C VAL A 146 -3.78 9.69 5.37
N ASN A 147 -4.47 9.28 6.43
CA ASN A 147 -5.81 9.78 6.74
C ASN A 147 -5.68 11.17 7.36
N LYS A 148 -6.55 12.09 6.94
CA LYS A 148 -6.69 13.39 7.59
C LYS A 148 -7.49 13.18 8.86
N VAL A 149 -6.99 13.66 9.99
CA VAL A 149 -7.70 13.66 11.27
C VAL A 149 -7.76 15.11 11.74
N ALA A 150 -8.93 15.54 12.22
CA ALA A 150 -9.13 16.86 12.78
C ALA A 150 -8.25 17.05 14.01
N ILE A 151 -7.59 18.21 14.14
CA ILE A 151 -6.69 18.50 15.27
C ILE A 151 -7.50 18.65 16.56
N GLU A 152 -8.72 19.18 16.43
CA GLU A 152 -9.70 19.39 17.49
C GLU A 152 -10.00 18.09 18.26
N ARG A 153 -9.93 16.93 17.57
CA ARG A 153 -10.07 15.60 18.17
C ARG A 153 -9.08 15.37 19.32
N PHE A 154 -7.87 15.91 19.20
CA PHE A 154 -6.76 15.72 20.14
C PHE A 154 -6.55 16.92 21.08
N THR A 155 -7.53 17.82 21.18
CA THR A 155 -7.48 18.86 22.22
C THR A 155 -7.56 18.22 23.60
N PRO A 156 -6.86 18.76 24.63
CA PRO A 156 -6.89 18.18 25.97
C PRO A 156 -8.31 18.02 26.52
N VAL A 157 -9.19 18.99 26.24
CA VAL A 157 -10.59 18.98 26.64
C VAL A 157 -11.34 17.82 25.98
N ASN A 158 -11.22 17.67 24.65
CA ASN A 158 -11.91 16.59 23.94
C ASN A 158 -11.36 15.21 24.31
N MET A 159 -10.05 15.09 24.61
CA MET A 159 -9.46 13.84 25.11
C MET A 159 -10.02 13.45 26.47
N VAL A 160 -10.15 14.40 27.41
CA VAL A 160 -10.77 14.16 28.72
C VAL A 160 -12.23 13.75 28.55
N TYR A 161 -12.99 14.48 27.73
CA TYR A 161 -14.39 14.14 27.44
C TYR A 161 -14.52 12.77 26.79
N THR A 162 -13.63 12.43 25.85
CA THR A 162 -13.59 11.10 25.22
C THR A 162 -13.41 10.01 26.27
N GLN A 163 -12.49 10.18 27.21
CA GLN A 163 -12.29 9.21 28.28
C GLN A 163 -13.53 9.09 29.20
N MET A 164 -14.16 10.22 29.54
CA MET A 164 -15.39 10.24 30.34
C MET A 164 -16.54 9.54 29.61
N PHE A 165 -16.70 9.82 28.32
CA PHE A 165 -17.71 9.20 27.45
C PHE A 165 -17.54 7.68 27.38
N ILE A 166 -16.30 7.20 27.18
CA ILE A 166 -16.01 5.75 27.15
C ILE A 166 -16.34 5.11 28.51
N ASN A 167 -15.89 5.72 29.61
CA ASN A 167 -16.15 5.21 30.96
C ASN A 167 -17.65 5.18 31.28
N TYR A 168 -18.36 6.23 30.86
CA TYR A 168 -19.79 6.35 31.01
C TYR A 168 -20.51 5.24 30.23
N LEU A 169 -20.28 5.11 28.92
CA LEU A 169 -20.93 4.07 28.10
C LEU A 169 -20.61 2.65 28.60
N HIS A 170 -19.38 2.40 29.04
CA HIS A 170 -18.98 1.11 29.60
C HIS A 170 -19.78 0.74 30.87
N SER A 171 -20.26 1.73 31.62
CA SER A 171 -21.08 1.50 32.82
C SER A 171 -22.55 1.22 32.54
N LYS A 172 -23.01 1.39 31.29
CA LYS A 172 -24.43 1.29 30.90
C LYS A 172 -24.73 -0.04 30.23
N ASP A 173 -26.00 -0.48 30.29
CA ASP A 173 -26.45 -1.64 29.52
C ASP A 173 -26.45 -1.29 28.02
N PRO A 174 -25.71 -2.01 27.17
CA PRO A 174 -25.69 -1.76 25.73
C PRO A 174 -27.08 -1.80 25.06
N ARG A 175 -28.06 -2.52 25.63
CA ARG A 175 -29.43 -2.58 25.09
C ARG A 175 -30.22 -1.29 25.27
N LYS A 176 -29.79 -0.46 26.23
CA LYS A 176 -30.37 0.85 26.55
C LYS A 176 -29.72 1.99 25.75
N LEU A 177 -28.60 1.74 25.08
CA LEU A 177 -27.95 2.71 24.20
C LEU A 177 -28.66 2.75 22.84
N LYS A 178 -29.19 3.91 22.46
CA LYS A 178 -29.85 4.16 21.17
C LYS A 178 -29.08 5.24 20.41
N PHE A 179 -28.43 4.85 19.32
CA PHE A 179 -27.67 5.78 18.49
C PHE A 179 -28.56 6.38 17.40
N PHE A 180 -28.60 7.70 17.34
CA PHE A 180 -29.36 8.45 16.33
C PHE A 180 -28.42 9.31 15.52
N ASP A 181 -28.68 9.30 14.21
CA ASP A 181 -27.95 10.09 13.24
C ASP A 181 -28.82 10.33 12.00
N GLU A 182 -28.53 11.40 11.28
CA GLU A 182 -29.28 11.81 10.10
C GLU A 182 -28.55 11.42 8.82
N ALA A 183 -29.27 10.83 7.87
CA ALA A 183 -28.73 10.47 6.55
C ALA A 183 -29.49 11.16 5.42
N GLY A 184 -28.76 11.88 4.57
CA GLY A 184 -29.29 12.48 3.34
C GLY A 184 -29.19 11.53 2.15
N LEU A 185 -30.33 11.04 1.64
CA LEU A 185 -30.38 10.19 0.44
C LEU A 185 -30.77 11.00 -0.80
N LYS A 186 -29.90 10.97 -1.84
CA LYS A 186 -30.22 11.55 -3.15
C LYS A 186 -30.94 10.52 -4.02
N LEU A 187 -32.24 10.70 -4.22
CA LEU A 187 -32.99 9.90 -5.19
C LEU A 187 -32.67 10.35 -6.63
N PRO A 188 -32.77 9.47 -7.65
CA PRO A 188 -32.41 9.79 -9.04
C PRO A 188 -33.09 11.04 -9.64
N HIS A 189 -34.24 11.43 -9.09
CA HIS A 189 -35.06 12.55 -9.56
C HIS A 189 -34.72 13.88 -8.87
N HIS A 190 -33.92 13.86 -7.80
CA HIS A 190 -33.41 15.04 -7.12
C HIS A 190 -32.01 15.32 -7.63
N GLY A 191 -31.86 16.33 -8.51
CA GLY A 191 -30.60 16.66 -9.20
C GLY A 191 -29.42 17.03 -8.29
N THR A 192 -28.91 18.26 -8.38
CA THR A 192 -27.66 18.64 -7.69
C THR A 192 -27.85 19.20 -6.27
N ARG A 193 -29.09 19.27 -5.76
CA ARG A 193 -29.37 19.83 -4.44
C ARG A 193 -28.68 19.00 -3.34
N CYS A 194 -28.08 19.68 -2.37
CA CYS A 194 -27.34 19.06 -1.26
C CYS A 194 -28.03 19.19 0.10
N TYR A 195 -29.16 19.90 0.16
CA TYR A 195 -29.88 20.19 1.41
C TYR A 195 -31.37 19.95 1.24
N GLY A 196 -32.01 19.48 2.31
CA GLY A 196 -33.45 19.24 2.42
C GLY A 196 -33.92 19.50 3.85
N HIS A 197 -35.22 19.54 4.06
CA HIS A 197 -35.82 19.68 5.39
C HIS A 197 -36.31 18.31 5.88
N ALA A 198 -36.02 17.99 7.13
CA ALA A 198 -36.55 16.82 7.82
C ALA A 198 -37.31 17.27 9.08
N PRO A 199 -38.38 16.56 9.50
CA PRO A 199 -39.03 16.82 10.76
C PRO A 199 -38.07 16.51 11.91
N PHE A 200 -37.89 17.45 12.83
CA PHE A 200 -36.98 17.32 13.96
C PHE A 200 -37.52 16.31 14.97
N PHE A 201 -36.91 15.12 15.02
CA PHE A 201 -37.07 14.03 16.01
C PHE A 201 -38.47 13.44 16.26
N GLY A 202 -39.56 14.10 15.83
CA GLY A 202 -40.94 13.70 16.14
C GLY A 202 -41.33 12.33 15.60
N GLU A 203 -40.81 11.95 14.43
CA GLU A 203 -41.03 10.62 13.86
C GLU A 203 -40.31 9.53 14.66
N ALA A 204 -39.12 9.81 15.19
CA ALA A 204 -38.34 8.85 15.97
C ALA A 204 -39.02 8.50 17.30
N ALA A 205 -39.64 9.48 17.96
CA ALA A 205 -40.41 9.26 19.19
C ALA A 205 -41.66 8.40 18.98
N GLN A 206 -42.22 8.43 17.78
CA GLN A 206 -43.41 7.65 17.40
C GLN A 206 -43.07 6.33 16.72
N ALA A 207 -41.79 6.10 16.41
CA ALA A 207 -41.34 4.90 15.75
C ALA A 207 -41.54 3.69 16.67
N GLY A 208 -42.03 2.59 16.10
CA GLY A 208 -42.16 1.31 16.76
C GLY A 208 -41.32 0.26 16.05
N ASN A 209 -40.81 -0.71 16.81
CA ASN A 209 -40.20 -1.88 16.20
C ASN A 209 -41.27 -2.66 15.43
N VAL A 210 -41.06 -2.86 14.12
CA VAL A 210 -42.03 -3.48 13.21
C VAL A 210 -42.41 -4.90 13.65
N ILE A 211 -41.51 -5.61 14.34
CA ILE A 211 -41.71 -6.99 14.77
C ILE A 211 -42.30 -7.05 16.19
N THR A 212 -41.71 -6.33 17.14
CA THR A 212 -42.08 -6.43 18.56
C THR A 212 -43.19 -5.46 18.97
N GLN A 213 -43.55 -4.51 18.10
CA GLN A 213 -44.51 -3.42 18.34
C GLN A 213 -44.20 -2.53 19.56
N ARG A 214 -43.01 -2.67 20.14
CA ARG A 214 -42.53 -1.80 21.22
C ARG A 214 -42.09 -0.45 20.64
N PRO A 215 -42.24 0.65 21.40
CA PRO A 215 -41.72 1.93 20.96
C PRO A 215 -40.19 1.84 20.77
N ALA A 216 -39.66 2.63 19.84
CA ALA A 216 -38.24 2.70 19.55
C ALA A 216 -37.44 3.28 20.73
N LEU A 217 -38.10 4.12 21.53
CA LEU A 217 -37.58 4.79 22.72
C LEU A 217 -38.43 4.43 23.94
N GLU A 218 -37.77 3.97 25.00
CA GLU A 218 -38.39 3.60 26.27
C GLU A 218 -37.75 4.36 27.44
N TYR A 219 -38.47 4.47 28.57
CA TYR A 219 -37.92 5.02 29.81
C TYR A 219 -36.60 4.35 30.21
N GLY A 220 -35.63 5.16 30.61
CA GLY A 220 -34.28 4.72 30.99
C GLY A 220 -33.37 4.35 29.81
N ASP A 221 -33.82 4.55 28.57
CA ASP A 221 -32.91 4.54 27.42
C ASP A 221 -31.96 5.75 27.45
N ILE A 222 -30.86 5.62 26.71
CA ILE A 222 -29.87 6.67 26.53
C ILE A 222 -29.74 6.91 25.03
N VAL A 223 -30.09 8.11 24.60
CA VAL A 223 -29.93 8.56 23.22
C VAL A 223 -28.51 9.09 23.06
N VAL A 224 -27.77 8.53 22.10
CA VAL A 224 -26.43 8.98 21.74
C VAL A 224 -26.50 9.62 20.35
N MET A 225 -26.09 10.89 20.26
CA MET A 225 -26.07 11.65 19.00
C MET A 225 -24.66 12.10 18.64
N ASP A 226 -24.44 12.32 17.34
CA ASP A 226 -23.22 12.96 16.89
C ASP A 226 -23.12 14.40 17.47
N ASN A 227 -21.89 14.87 17.67
CA ASN A 227 -21.62 16.23 18.17
C ASN A 227 -21.41 17.18 16.98
N CYS A 228 -22.36 17.18 16.05
CA CYS A 228 -22.41 18.12 14.95
C CYS A 228 -22.98 19.46 15.46
N PRO A 229 -22.42 20.61 15.03
CA PRO A 229 -22.96 21.93 15.38
C PRO A 229 -24.45 22.11 15.08
N THR A 230 -25.00 21.37 14.11
CA THR A 230 -26.43 21.40 13.78
C THR A 230 -27.33 20.89 14.90
N HIS A 231 -26.79 20.11 15.84
CA HIS A 231 -27.54 19.61 16.99
C HIS A 231 -27.56 20.58 18.16
N HIS A 232 -26.73 21.62 18.17
CA HIS A 232 -26.53 22.53 19.31
C HIS A 232 -27.27 23.88 19.19
N TYR A 233 -28.26 23.98 18.29
CA TYR A 233 -29.12 25.17 18.19
C TYR A 233 -30.31 25.08 19.18
N ASP A 234 -31.30 25.97 19.06
CA ASP A 234 -32.53 25.96 19.89
C ASP A 234 -33.23 24.58 19.97
N GLY A 235 -32.99 23.70 18.97
CA GLY A 235 -33.46 22.32 18.98
C GLY A 235 -32.84 21.43 20.06
N GLU A 236 -31.63 21.71 20.55
CA GLU A 236 -30.97 20.93 21.61
C GLU A 236 -31.74 20.99 22.92
N GLU A 237 -32.11 22.21 23.35
CA GLU A 237 -32.83 22.43 24.61
C GLU A 237 -34.19 21.73 24.54
N VAL A 238 -34.93 21.95 23.45
CA VAL A 238 -36.23 21.32 23.21
C VAL A 238 -36.12 19.79 23.18
N LEU A 239 -35.09 19.24 22.52
CA LEU A 239 -34.87 17.80 22.47
C LEU A 239 -34.51 17.23 23.85
N THR A 240 -33.65 17.93 24.59
CA THR A 240 -33.22 17.53 25.93
C THR A 240 -34.40 17.53 26.89
N GLU A 241 -35.23 18.58 26.88
CA GLU A 241 -36.46 18.65 27.67
C GLU A 241 -37.42 17.51 27.33
N PHE A 242 -37.70 17.31 26.04
CA PHE A 242 -38.58 16.25 25.57
C PHE A 242 -38.11 14.85 25.99
N LEU A 243 -36.82 14.55 25.83
CA LEU A 243 -36.26 13.26 26.24
C LEU A 243 -36.28 13.09 27.76
N ASN A 244 -35.98 14.14 28.53
CA ASN A 244 -36.04 14.11 29.98
C ASN A 244 -37.46 13.86 30.52
N GLU A 245 -38.51 14.41 29.89
CA GLU A 245 -39.91 14.13 30.24
C GLU A 245 -40.26 12.64 30.11
N ILE A 246 -39.64 11.94 29.16
CA ILE A 246 -39.80 10.50 28.92
C ILE A 246 -38.84 9.67 29.80
N GLY A 247 -37.93 10.33 30.54
CA GLY A 247 -36.90 9.70 31.37
C GLY A 247 -35.76 9.08 30.54
N ILE A 248 -35.41 9.72 29.43
CA ILE A 248 -34.35 9.34 28.51
C ILE A 248 -33.20 10.36 28.61
N GLU A 249 -31.98 9.86 28.72
CA GLU A 249 -30.78 10.69 28.81
C GLU A 249 -30.21 10.96 27.40
N LEU A 250 -29.87 12.21 27.09
CA LEU A 250 -29.18 12.60 25.85
C LEU A 250 -27.68 12.75 26.08
N VAL A 251 -26.87 12.09 25.26
CA VAL A 251 -25.40 12.13 25.32
C VAL A 251 -24.83 12.37 23.92
N TYR A 252 -23.87 13.27 23.82
CA TYR A 252 -23.16 13.53 22.56
C TYR A 252 -21.86 12.75 22.45
N THR A 253 -21.51 12.32 21.24
CA THR A 253 -20.18 11.74 20.99
C THR A 253 -19.07 12.81 21.17
N PRO A 254 -17.82 12.41 21.42
CA PRO A 254 -16.70 13.34 21.39
C PRO A 254 -16.52 13.97 19.99
N THR A 255 -16.07 15.22 19.95
CA THR A 255 -15.93 15.98 18.70
C THR A 255 -15.01 15.24 17.71
N TYR A 256 -15.42 15.20 16.44
CA TYR A 256 -14.72 14.49 15.35
C TYR A 256 -14.40 13.01 15.66
N SER A 257 -15.33 12.32 16.33
CA SER A 257 -15.20 10.90 16.69
C SER A 257 -16.30 10.01 16.10
N PRO A 258 -16.43 9.94 14.75
CA PRO A 258 -17.43 9.11 14.08
C PRO A 258 -17.27 7.60 14.38
N ASP A 259 -16.07 7.17 14.81
CA ASP A 259 -15.80 5.82 15.27
C ASP A 259 -16.60 5.40 16.51
N PHE A 260 -17.15 6.35 17.27
CA PHE A 260 -18.07 6.08 18.38
C PHE A 260 -19.55 6.08 17.98
N ASN A 261 -19.87 6.32 16.71
CA ASN A 261 -21.23 6.29 16.19
C ASN A 261 -21.43 5.06 15.28
N PRO A 262 -22.11 3.99 15.75
CA PRO A 262 -22.36 2.81 14.93
C PRO A 262 -23.20 3.06 13.67
N ALA A 263 -23.98 4.15 13.61
CA ALA A 263 -24.79 4.49 12.45
C ALA A 263 -23.94 4.67 11.18
N GLU A 264 -22.70 5.15 11.33
CA GLU A 264 -21.73 5.30 10.24
C GLU A 264 -21.44 3.99 9.50
N PHE A 265 -21.39 2.86 10.22
CA PHE A 265 -21.20 1.55 9.59
C PHE A 265 -22.43 1.10 8.78
N VAL A 266 -23.62 1.52 9.20
CA VAL A 266 -24.87 1.23 8.48
C VAL A 266 -24.93 2.08 7.21
N PHE A 267 -24.66 3.38 7.33
CA PHE A 267 -24.62 4.30 6.20
C PHE A 267 -23.60 3.90 5.15
N GLY A 268 -22.43 3.41 5.58
CA GLY A 268 -21.42 2.86 4.67
C GLY A 268 -21.93 1.72 3.80
N LYS A 269 -22.95 0.97 4.23
CA LYS A 269 -23.61 -0.05 3.39
C LYS A 269 -24.69 0.55 2.49
N ILE A 270 -25.50 1.46 3.02
CA ILE A 270 -26.60 2.09 2.28
C ILE A 270 -26.10 2.91 1.08
N TYR A 271 -24.96 3.60 1.22
CA TYR A 271 -24.38 4.41 0.14
C TYR A 271 -23.50 3.63 -0.86
N GLN A 272 -23.26 2.33 -0.63
CA GLN A 272 -22.43 1.50 -1.51
C GLN A 272 -23.22 0.77 -2.61
N ASP A 273 -24.55 0.72 -2.50
CA ASP A 273 -25.48 0.21 -3.51
C ASP A 273 -26.13 1.36 -4.31
#